data_AF-A0A945YJZ4-F1
#
_entry.id   AF-A0A945YJZ4-F1
#
_cell.length_a   1.000
_cell.length_b   1.000
_cell.length_c   1.000
_cell.angle_alpha   90.00
_cell.angle_beta   90.00
_cell.angle_gamma   90.00
#
_symmetry.space_group_name_H-M   'P 1'
#
loop_
_entity.id
_entity.type
_entity.pdbx_description
1 polymer ?
#
loop_
_entity_poly.entity_id
_entity_poly.type
_entity_poly.pdbx_seq_one_letter_code
_entity_poly.pdbx_strand_id
1 'polypeptide(L)' 'MAGTYNILLLGASYGSLLATKIILAGHNARLICLPDEADLINKEGTLVRMPVKGREGLFDVKSVDLPGKISASGPE' A
#
# COMPACT_ATOMS: atom_id res chain seq x y z
N MET A 1 -17.13 14.50 8.29
CA MET A 1 -16.44 13.27 7.85
C MET A 1 -15.42 13.67 6.82
N ALA A 2 -14.13 13.46 7.06
CA ALA A 2 -13.15 13.62 6.00
C ALA A 2 -13.42 12.55 4.93
N GLY A 3 -13.54 12.94 3.66
CA GLY A 3 -13.81 12.01 2.57
C GLY A 3 -12.64 11.05 2.30
N THR A 4 -12.87 10.04 1.47
CA THR A 4 -11.81 9.15 0.97
C THR A 4 -10.98 9.87 -0.09
N TYR A 5 -9.66 9.95 0.12
CA TYR A 5 -8.74 10.49 -0.88
C TYR A 5 -8.21 9.37 -1.79
N ASN A 6 -7.96 9.70 -3.06
CA ASN A 6 -7.23 8.86 -4.01
C ASN A 6 -5.83 9.45 -4.20
N ILE A 7 -4.80 8.68 -3.87
CA ILE A 7 -3.42 9.15 -3.82
C ILE A 7 -2.57 8.35 -4.81
N LEU A 8 -1.84 9.06 -5.67
CA LEU A 8 -0.88 8.47 -6.60
C LEU A 8 0.53 8.55 -6.01
N LEU A 9 1.25 7.43 -6.02
CA LEU A 9 2.61 7.31 -5.51
C LEU A 9 3.54 6.85 -6.62
N LEU A 10 4.61 7.60 -6.88
CA LEU A 10 5.60 7.28 -7.91
C LEU A 10 6.70 6.39 -7.30
N GLY A 11 6.62 5.09 -7.56
CA GLY A 11 7.52 4.05 -7.05
C GLY A 11 6.84 3.10 -6.05
N ALA A 12 7.05 1.78 -6.23
CA ALA A 12 6.43 0.75 -5.37
C ALA A 12 7.24 0.37 -4.13
N SER A 13 8.57 0.47 -4.11
CA SER A 13 9.40 -0.03 -3.00
C SER A 13 9.09 0.66 -1.65
N TYR A 14 9.56 1.90 -1.45
CA TYR A 14 9.18 2.69 -0.26
C TYR A 14 7.73 3.19 -0.34
N GLY A 15 7.19 3.32 -1.56
CA GLY A 15 5.78 3.65 -1.78
C GLY A 15 4.84 2.66 -1.10
N SER A 16 5.18 1.36 -1.05
CA SER A 16 4.36 0.35 -0.35
C SER A 16 4.28 0.57 1.17
N LEU A 17 5.35 1.07 1.80
CA LEU A 17 5.34 1.41 3.24
C LEU A 17 4.36 2.57 3.52
N LEU A 18 4.41 3.61 2.68
CA LEU A 18 3.54 4.77 2.79
C LEU A 18 2.10 4.41 2.41
N ALA A 19 1.90 3.71 1.30
CA ALA A 19 0.60 3.22 0.83
C ALA A 19 -0.09 2.39 1.91
N THR A 20 0.62 1.49 2.59
CA THR A 20 0.08 0.69 3.70
C THR A 20 -0.51 1.57 4.80
N LYS A 21 0.13 2.70 5.16
CA LYS A 21 -0.42 3.63 6.15
C LYS A 21 -1.62 4.42 5.63
N ILE A 22 -1.57 4.83 4.36
CA ILE A 22 -2.65 5.55 3.68
C ILE A 22 -3.93 4.69 3.64
N ILE A 23 -3.80 3.44 3.20
CA ILE A 23 -4.95 2.54 3.08
C ILE A 23 -5.41 2.02 4.44
N LEU A 24 -4.52 1.91 5.44
CA LEU A 24 -4.92 1.68 6.83
C LEU A 24 -5.81 2.81 7.37
N ALA A 25 -5.59 4.05 6.95
CA ALA A 25 -6.44 5.20 7.29
C ALA A 25 -7.75 5.27 6.49
N GLY A 26 -8.05 4.29 5.63
CA GLY A 26 -9.28 4.24 4.83
C GLY A 26 -9.25 5.07 3.54
N HIS A 27 -8.05 5.44 3.06
CA HIS A 27 -7.86 6.11 1.77
C HIS A 27 -7.42 5.12 0.69
N ASN A 28 -7.39 5.55 -0.57
CA ASN A 28 -6.92 4.71 -1.68
C ASN A 28 -5.54 5.14 -2.15
N ALA A 29 -4.69 4.17 -2.50
CA ALA A 29 -3.36 4.39 -3.04
C ALA A 29 -3.19 3.66 -4.38
N ARG A 30 -2.59 4.35 -5.36
CA ARG A 30 -2.12 3.76 -6.61
C ARG A 30 -0.61 3.92 -6.72
N LEU A 31 0.10 2.83 -6.91
CA LEU A 31 1.56 2.81 -7.07
C LEU A 31 1.92 2.80 -8.57
N ILE A 32 2.85 3.66 -8.97
CA ILE A 32 3.46 3.61 -10.29
C ILE A 32 4.77 2.82 -10.19
N CYS A 33 4.89 1.73 -10.94
CA CYS A 33 5.99 0.78 -10.80
C CYS A 33 6.22 -0.02 -12.09
N LEU A 34 7.16 -0.97 -12.06
CA LEU A 34 7.41 -1.83 -13.22
C LEU A 34 6.21 -2.77 -13.47
N PRO A 35 5.99 -3.23 -14.71
CA PRO A 35 4.84 -4.08 -15.05
C PRO A 35 4.68 -5.32 -14.15
N ASP A 36 5.77 -6.07 -13.93
CA ASP A 36 5.75 -7.27 -13.07
C ASP A 36 5.37 -6.94 -11.62
N GLU A 37 5.82 -5.79 -11.10
CA GLU A 37 5.44 -5.32 -9.76
C GLU A 37 3.96 -4.94 -9.73
N ALA A 38 3.46 -4.29 -10.79
CA ALA A 38 2.07 -3.87 -10.87
C ALA A 38 1.13 -5.08 -10.90
N ASP A 39 1.44 -6.09 -11.72
CA ASP A 39 0.67 -7.33 -11.81
C ASP A 39 0.66 -8.07 -10.47
N LEU A 40 1.81 -8.18 -9.80
CA LEU A 40 1.90 -8.82 -8.50
C LEU A 40 1.10 -8.07 -7.43
N ILE A 41 1.23 -6.75 -7.36
CA ILE A 41 0.51 -5.91 -6.38
C ILE A 41 -1.01 -5.99 -6.63
N ASN A 42 -1.46 -5.95 -7.88
CA ASN A 42 -2.89 -6.03 -8.19
C ASN A 42 -3.48 -7.41 -7.88
N LYS A 43 -2.67 -8.47 -7.99
CA LYS A 43 -3.09 -9.86 -7.70
C LYS A 43 -3.07 -10.19 -6.21
N GLU A 44 -2.01 -9.80 -5.51
CA GLU A 44 -1.71 -10.28 -4.14
C GLU A 44 -1.71 -9.16 -3.09
N GLY A 45 -1.73 -7.91 -3.53
CA GLY A 45 -1.49 -6.75 -2.68
C GLY A 45 -0.01 -6.63 -2.29
N THR A 46 0.24 -5.78 -1.29
CA THR A 46 1.53 -5.65 -0.60
C THR A 46 1.51 -6.32 0.78
N LEU A 47 2.67 -6.84 1.18
CA LEU A 47 2.98 -7.30 2.53
C LEU A 47 4.12 -6.44 3.09
N VAL A 48 3.83 -5.64 4.12
CA VAL A 48 4.82 -4.78 4.77
C VAL A 48 5.15 -5.31 6.15
N ARG A 49 6.41 -5.68 6.36
CA ARG A 49 6.95 -6.04 7.68
C ARG A 49 7.57 -4.82 8.34
N MET A 50 6.96 -4.31 9.42
CA MET A 50 7.43 -3.10 10.11
C MET A 50 7.23 -3.17 11.63
N PRO A 51 7.99 -2.40 12.42
CA PRO A 51 7.74 -2.29 13.87
C PRO A 51 6.43 -1.53 14.14
N VAL A 52 5.75 -1.91 15.23
CA VAL A 52 4.55 -1.23 15.72
C VAL A 52 4.81 -0.72 17.13
N LYS A 53 4.50 0.55 17.39
CA LYS A 53 4.71 1.17 18.70
C LYS A 53 3.96 0.37 19.79
N GLY A 54 4.67 0.00 20.85
CA GLY A 54 4.09 -0.78 21.96
C GLY A 54 4.04 -2.30 21.72
N ARG A 55 4.67 -2.80 20.66
CA ARG A 55 4.79 -4.23 20.37
C ARG A 55 6.25 -4.62 20.17
N GLU A 56 6.64 -5.77 20.72
CA GLU A 56 7.96 -6.34 20.44
C GLU A 56 8.00 -7.02 19.07
N GLY A 57 9.13 -6.87 18.39
CA GLY A 57 9.38 -7.48 17.07
C GLY A 57 8.75 -6.73 15.89
N LEU A 58 8.87 -7.34 14.72
CA LEU A 58 8.27 -6.85 13.49
C LEU A 58 6.89 -7.48 13.28
N PHE A 59 5.99 -6.72 12.69
CA PHE A 59 4.64 -7.17 12.36
C PHE A 59 4.39 -7.09 10.86
N ASP A 60 3.72 -8.11 10.36
CA ASP A 60 3.32 -8.24 8.97
C ASP A 60 1.95 -7.60 8.76
N VAL A 61 1.91 -6.58 7.91
CA VAL A 61 0.67 -5.91 7.51
C VAL A 61 0.39 -6.25 6.06
N LYS A 62 -0.71 -6.97 5.84
CA LYS A 62 -1.23 -7.29 4.50
C LYS A 62 -2.20 -6.21 4.07
N SER A 63 -1.93 -5.57 2.95
CA SER A 63 -2.80 -4.52 2.39
C SER A 63 -4.22 -4.98 2.09
N VAL A 64 -4.42 -6.26 1.77
CA VAL A 64 -5.75 -6.84 1.48
C VAL A 64 -6.68 -6.87 2.70
N ASP A 65 -6.13 -6.79 3.91
CA ASP A 65 -6.88 -6.78 5.17
C ASP A 65 -7.23 -5.35 5.63
N LEU A 66 -6.88 -4.32 4.84
CA LEU A 66 -7.01 -2.91 5.21
C LEU A 66 -8.26 -2.25 4.62
N PRO A 67 -8.81 -1.19 5.26
CA PRO A 67 -10.08 -0.59 4.84
C PRO A 67 -10.00 0.18 3.52
N GLY A 68 -8.83 0.70 3.16
CA GLY A 68 -8.56 1.39 1.91
C GLY A 68 -8.12 0.44 0.79
N LYS A 69 -8.17 0.91 -0.47
CA LYS A 69 -7.76 0.10 -1.64
C LYS A 69 -6.34 0.43 -2.09
N ILE A 70 -5.61 -0.62 -2.49
CA ILE A 70 -4.33 -0.50 -3.18
C ILE A 70 -4.46 -1.00 -4.61
N SER A 71 -3.76 -0.34 -5.53
CA SER A 71 -3.62 -0.76 -6.93
C SER A 71 -2.26 -0.32 -7.46
N ALA A 72 -1.85 -0.84 -8.60
CA ALA A 72 -0.61 -0.44 -9.25
C ALA A 72 -0.71 -0.41 -10.78
N SER A 73 0.13 0.40 -11.43
CA SER A 73 0.27 0.44 -12.89
C SER A 73 1.63 0.97 -13.34
N GLY A 74 1.89 0.88 -14.65
CA GLY A 74 2.97 1.61 -15.30
C GLY A 74 2.70 3.12 -15.41
N PRO A 75 3.67 3.90 -15.90
CA PRO A 75 3.58 5.35 -16.07
C PRO A 75 2.80 5.79 -17.32
N GLU A 76 2.33 4.87 -18.16
CA GLU A 76 1.51 5.16 -19.36
C GLU A 76 0.07 5.64 -19.06
#